data_AF-A0A0Q5HX28-F1
#
_entry.id   AF-A0A0Q5HX28-F1
#
_cell.length_a   1.000
_cell.length_b   1.000
_cell.length_c   1.000
_cell.angle_alpha   90.00
_cell.angle_beta   90.00
_cell.angle_gamma   90.00
#
_symmetry.space_group_name_H-M   'P 1'
#
loop_
_entity.id
_entity.type
_entity.pdbx_description
1 polymer ?
#
loop_
_entity_poly.entity_id
_entity_poly.type
_entity_poly.pdbx_seq_one_letter_code
_entity_poly.pdbx_strand_id
1 'polypeptide(L)'
;MGRGGLDEYEAWLDTLDARFLIGGEEIQANFDVPMAVALRDCNDVAGMLKCALRLREAFLANAAHLPLEYLTKRFVRLAIQGNRLSVSSAKVISQFPEAWNLGSK
;
A
#
# COMPACT_ATOMS: atom_id res chain seq x y z
N MET A 1 -25.04 -11.44 20.56
CA MET A 1 -23.57 -11.46 20.46
C MET A 1 -23.21 -11.29 18.99
N GLY A 2 -22.37 -10.32 18.60
CA GLY A 2 -21.93 -10.18 17.20
C GLY A 2 -21.77 -8.76 16.63
N ARG A 3 -21.40 -7.75 17.44
CA ARG A 3 -21.01 -6.42 16.91
C ARG A 3 -19.53 -6.08 17.07
N GLY A 4 -18.80 -6.71 18.01
CA GLY A 4 -17.41 -6.34 18.29
C GLY A 4 -16.40 -6.60 17.15
N GLY A 5 -16.65 -7.57 16.28
CA GLY A 5 -15.67 -7.95 15.25
C GLY A 5 -15.56 -7.01 14.04
N LEU A 6 -16.62 -6.25 13.72
CA LEU A 6 -16.57 -5.25 12.64
C LEU A 6 -15.87 -3.99 13.11
N ASP A 7 -16.21 -3.52 14.31
CA ASP A 7 -15.60 -2.33 14.91
C ASP A 7 -14.09 -2.53 15.13
N GLU A 8 -13.66 -3.72 15.55
CA GLU A 8 -12.24 -4.07 15.72
C GLU A 8 -11.49 -4.15 14.38
N TYR A 9 -12.13 -4.69 13.33
CA TYR A 9 -11.53 -4.78 12.00
C TYR A 9 -11.39 -3.40 11.35
N GLU A 10 -12.40 -2.54 11.46
CA GLU A 10 -12.35 -1.16 10.97
C GLU A 10 -11.29 -0.33 11.72
N ALA A 11 -11.25 -0.43 13.06
CA ALA A 11 -10.22 0.24 13.86
C ALA A 11 -8.79 -0.23 13.51
N TRP A 12 -8.63 -1.51 13.16
CA TRP A 12 -7.37 -2.04 12.69
C TRP A 12 -6.96 -1.45 11.33
N LEU A 13 -7.87 -1.37 10.37
CA LEU A 13 -7.60 -0.74 9.07
C LEU A 13 -7.27 0.75 9.22
N ASP A 14 -7.98 1.48 10.08
CA ASP A 14 -7.70 2.88 10.37
C ASP A 14 -6.29 3.07 10.95
N THR A 15 -5.86 2.14 11.81
CA THR A 15 -4.50 2.13 12.36
C THR A 15 -3.44 1.92 11.26
N LEU A 16 -3.71 1.06 10.28
CA LEU A 16 -2.80 0.85 9.14
C LEU A 16 -2.72 2.10 8.26
N ASP A 17 -3.86 2.73 7.96
CA ASP A 17 -3.93 3.95 7.16
C ASP A 17 -3.24 5.14 7.86
N ALA A 18 -3.36 5.25 9.18
CA ALA A 18 -2.67 6.27 9.97
C ALA A 18 -1.15 6.09 10.00
N ARG A 19 -0.66 4.86 9.77
CA ARG A 19 0.79 4.55 9.70
C ARG A 19 1.31 4.52 8.26
N PHE A 20 0.43 4.56 7.26
CA PHE A 20 0.78 4.51 5.85
C PHE A 20 0.16 5.66 5.06
N LEU A 21 0.94 6.73 4.93
CA LEU A 21 0.47 8.06 4.53
C LEU A 21 1.47 8.78 3.61
N ILE A 22 1.05 9.90 3.02
CA ILE A 22 1.94 10.80 2.30
C ILE A 22 2.47 11.85 3.27
N GLY A 23 3.79 11.95 3.39
CA GLY A 23 4.49 12.95 4.19
C GLY A 23 5.48 13.71 3.33
N GLY A 24 5.21 14.99 3.06
CA GLY A 24 6.02 15.79 2.14
C GLY A 24 5.98 15.22 0.72
N GLU A 25 7.16 14.92 0.15
CA GLU A 25 7.31 14.34 -1.20
C GLU A 25 7.43 12.81 -1.20
N GLU A 26 7.07 12.15 -0.09
CA GLU A 26 7.28 10.72 0.10
C GLU A 26 6.00 10.02 0.60
N ILE A 27 5.89 8.73 0.26
CA ILE A 27 4.96 7.80 0.90
C ILE A 27 5.71 7.15 2.05
N GLN A 28 5.20 7.33 3.27
CA GLN A 28 5.82 6.88 4.52
C GLN A 28 5.04 5.71 5.10
N ALA A 29 5.75 4.63 5.42
CA ALA A 29 5.27 3.43 6.07
C ALA A 29 5.94 3.31 7.45
N ASN A 30 5.26 3.78 8.49
CA ASN A 30 5.77 3.85 9.86
C ASN A 30 5.40 2.59 10.65
N PHE A 31 5.77 1.41 10.15
CA PHE A 31 5.54 0.10 10.80
C PHE A 31 6.71 -0.28 11.73
N ASP A 32 6.99 -1.57 11.90
CA ASP A 32 8.11 -2.06 12.71
C ASP A 32 9.47 -1.56 12.19
N VAL A 33 9.59 -1.49 10.86
CA VAL A 33 10.70 -0.86 10.18
C VAL A 33 10.15 0.31 9.37
N PRO A 34 10.44 1.55 9.77
CA PRO A 34 10.03 2.73 9.01
C PRO A 34 10.64 2.70 7.60
N MET A 35 9.81 2.94 6.61
CA MET A 35 10.22 3.03 5.22
C MET A 35 9.62 4.26 4.56
N ALA A 36 10.35 4.84 3.61
CA ALA A 36 9.87 5.93 2.78
C ALA A 36 10.19 5.65 1.32
N VAL A 37 9.25 6.00 0.45
CA VAL A 37 9.39 5.93 -1.00
C VAL A 37 9.07 7.30 -1.58
N ALA A 38 10.00 7.88 -2.35
CA ALA A 38 9.78 9.17 -2.96
C ALA A 38 8.66 9.09 -4.02
N LEU A 39 7.76 10.08 -4.01
CA LEU A 39 6.65 10.14 -4.95
C LEU A 39 7.15 10.21 -6.40
N ARG A 40 8.27 10.90 -6.64
CA ARG A 40 8.92 11.00 -7.96
C ARG A 40 9.30 9.63 -8.54
N ASP A 41 9.59 8.64 -7.71
CA ASP A 41 9.94 7.28 -8.14
C ASP A 41 8.69 6.45 -8.49
N CYS A 42 7.50 7.00 -8.23
CA CYS A 42 6.17 6.41 -8.43
C CYS A 42 5.30 7.25 -9.39
N ASN A 43 5.92 8.06 -10.26
CA ASN A 43 5.22 8.98 -11.15
C ASN A 43 4.59 8.32 -12.40
N ASP A 44 4.81 7.02 -12.60
CA ASP A 44 4.17 6.21 -13.63
C ASP A 44 3.90 4.78 -13.12
N VAL A 45 3.25 3.96 -13.97
CA VAL A 45 2.89 2.57 -13.64
C VAL A 45 4.12 1.70 -13.38
N ALA A 46 5.19 1.88 -14.16
CA ALA A 46 6.39 1.06 -14.02
C ALA A 46 7.16 1.38 -12.72
N GLY A 47 7.26 2.66 -12.37
CA GLY A 47 7.81 3.15 -11.11
C GLY A 47 7.00 2.66 -9.91
N MET A 48 5.67 2.73 -9.99
CA MET A 48 4.79 2.17 -8.95
C MET A 48 5.03 0.68 -8.74
N LEU A 49 5.14 -0.12 -9.81
CA LEU A 49 5.41 -1.57 -9.71
C LEU A 49 6.77 -1.85 -9.04
N LYS A 50 7.83 -1.13 -9.45
CA LYS A 50 9.16 -1.27 -8.86
C LYS A 50 9.17 -0.92 -7.37
N CYS A 51 8.56 0.20 -7.01
CA CYS A 51 8.49 0.64 -5.63
C CYS A 51 7.64 -0.28 -4.76
N ALA A 52 6.52 -0.77 -5.27
CA ALA A 52 5.69 -1.74 -4.59
C ALA A 52 6.41 -3.08 -4.36
N LEU A 53 7.23 -3.55 -5.32
CA LEU A 53 8.06 -4.75 -5.15
C LEU A 53 9.03 -4.59 -3.98
N ARG A 54 9.76 -3.47 -3.93
CA ARG A 54 10.69 -3.17 -2.84
C ARG A 54 9.99 -3.10 -1.48
N LEU A 55 8.84 -2.43 -1.41
CA LEU A 55 8.03 -2.36 -0.20
C LEU A 55 7.55 -3.75 0.24
N ARG A 56 7.08 -4.57 -0.70
CA ARG A 56 6.61 -5.94 -0.40
C ARG A 56 7.73 -6.81 0.15
N GLU A 57 8.90 -6.80 -0.49
CA GLU A 57 10.07 -7.55 -0.02
C GLU A 57 10.49 -7.11 1.38
N ALA A 58 10.50 -5.81 1.65
CA ALA A 58 10.83 -5.27 2.95
C ALA A 58 9.78 -5.65 4.02
N PHE A 59 8.49 -5.60 3.71
CA PHE A 59 7.44 -6.07 4.63
C PHE A 59 7.50 -7.57 4.87
N LEU A 60 7.77 -8.38 3.85
CA LEU A 60 7.94 -9.83 4.02
C LEU A 60 9.12 -10.16 4.94
N ALA A 61 10.22 -9.42 4.81
CA ALA A 61 11.42 -9.65 5.62
C ALA A 61 11.28 -9.15 7.07
N ASN A 62 10.53 -8.08 7.31
CA ASN A 62 10.55 -7.38 8.61
C ASN A 62 9.19 -7.31 9.33
N ALA A 63 8.09 -7.55 8.63
CA ALA A 63 6.74 -7.32 9.15
C ALA A 63 5.72 -8.29 8.51
N ALA A 64 6.03 -9.59 8.54
CA ALA A 64 5.25 -10.64 7.87
C ALA A 64 3.80 -10.77 8.36
N HIS A 65 3.47 -10.19 9.51
CA HIS A 65 2.12 -10.16 10.07
C HIS A 65 1.21 -9.09 9.42
N LEU A 66 1.76 -8.17 8.63
CA LEU A 66 1.00 -7.10 7.99
C LEU A 66 0.19 -7.61 6.78
N PRO A 67 -1.00 -7.02 6.51
CA PRO A 67 -1.81 -7.41 5.36
C PRO A 67 -1.24 -6.83 4.07
N LEU A 68 -0.29 -7.54 3.47
CA LEU A 68 0.44 -7.09 2.27
C LEU A 68 -0.48 -6.70 1.10
N GLU A 69 -1.57 -7.42 0.91
CA GLU A 69 -2.54 -7.12 -0.15
C GLU A 69 -3.16 -5.72 0.05
N TYR A 70 -3.67 -5.47 1.26
CA TYR A 70 -4.26 -4.19 1.63
C TYR A 70 -3.23 -3.05 1.52
N LEU A 71 -2.03 -3.25 2.07
CA LEU A 71 -0.96 -2.26 2.02
C LEU A 71 -0.52 -1.99 0.57
N THR A 72 -0.44 -2.99 -0.29
CA THR A 72 -0.10 -2.78 -1.70
C THR A 72 -1.18 -1.95 -2.42
N LYS A 73 -2.46 -2.25 -2.18
CA LYS A 73 -3.58 -1.45 -2.73
C LYS A 73 -3.57 -0.02 -2.21
N ARG A 74 -3.27 0.16 -0.92
CA ARG A 74 -3.13 1.48 -0.30
C ARG A 74 -1.97 2.26 -0.90
N PHE A 75 -0.82 1.62 -1.09
CA PHE A 75 0.35 2.21 -1.73
C PHE A 75 0.00 2.78 -3.11
N VAL A 76 -0.65 1.98 -3.96
CA VAL A 76 -1.07 2.41 -5.30
C VAL A 76 -1.99 3.63 -5.23
N ARG A 77 -2.94 3.65 -4.29
CA ARG A 77 -3.83 4.81 -4.09
C ARG A 77 -3.04 6.06 -3.70
N LEU A 78 -2.10 5.94 -2.76
CA LEU A 78 -1.25 7.07 -2.32
C LEU A 78 -0.34 7.55 -3.44
N ALA A 79 0.25 6.65 -4.23
CA ALA A 79 1.10 7.03 -5.36
C ALA A 79 0.32 7.79 -6.45
N ILE A 80 -0.89 7.33 -6.78
CA ILE A 80 -1.79 8.02 -7.73
C ILE A 80 -2.19 9.39 -7.19
N GLN A 81 -2.60 9.46 -5.92
CA GLN A 81 -3.02 10.70 -5.27
C GLN A 81 -1.87 11.71 -5.17
N GLY A 82 -0.71 11.28 -4.68
CA GLY A 82 0.46 12.13 -4.47
C GLY A 82 1.04 12.67 -5.77
N ASN A 83 1.04 11.87 -6.85
CA ASN A 83 1.49 12.31 -8.17
C ASN A 83 0.39 12.87 -9.07
N ARG A 84 -0.87 12.94 -8.59
CA ARG A 84 -2.04 13.39 -9.37
C ARG A 84 -2.19 12.67 -10.71
N LEU A 85 -1.95 11.37 -10.73
CA LEU A 85 -2.00 10.57 -11.95
C LEU A 85 -3.45 10.39 -12.42
N SER A 86 -3.68 10.41 -13.72
CA SER A 86 -4.99 10.16 -14.34
C SER A 86 -5.35 8.66 -14.46
N VAL A 87 -4.47 7.78 -13.99
CA VAL A 87 -4.65 6.32 -14.03
C VAL A 87 -5.49 5.85 -12.85
N SER A 88 -6.35 4.85 -13.07
CA SER A 88 -7.13 4.23 -11.98
C SER A 88 -6.28 3.20 -11.21
N SER A 89 -6.54 3.06 -9.91
CA SER A 89 -5.87 2.04 -9.08
C SER A 89 -6.10 0.63 -9.62
N ALA A 90 -7.29 0.33 -10.15
CA ALA A 90 -7.61 -0.96 -10.75
C ALA A 90 -6.71 -1.29 -11.95
N LYS A 91 -6.45 -0.31 -12.83
CA LYS A 91 -5.57 -0.48 -13.99
C LYS A 91 -4.10 -0.70 -13.58
N VAL A 92 -3.66 -0.09 -12.48
CA VAL A 92 -2.31 -0.33 -11.95
C VAL A 92 -2.22 -1.71 -11.30
N ILE A 93 -3.21 -2.07 -10.48
CA ILE A 93 -3.31 -3.38 -9.80
C ILE A 93 -3.31 -4.54 -10.81
N SER A 94 -4.01 -4.40 -11.95
CA SER A 94 -4.03 -5.44 -12.98
C SER A 94 -2.69 -5.69 -13.67
N GLN A 95 -1.67 -4.84 -13.45
CA GLN A 95 -0.31 -5.04 -13.96
C GLN A 95 0.63 -5.71 -12.94
N PHE A 96 0.18 -5.90 -11.70
CA PHE A 96 0.96 -6.67 -10.74
C PHE A 96 0.95 -8.16 -11.11
N PRO A 97 2.01 -8.91 -10.77
CA PRO A 97 2.03 -10.35 -11.02
C PRO A 97 0.87 -11.05 -10.30
N GLU A 98 0.20 -11.99 -10.97
CA GLU A 98 -0.94 -12.74 -10.41
C GLU A 98 -0.60 -13.41 -9.07
N ALA A 99 0.65 -13.84 -8.90
CA ALA A 99 1.18 -14.42 -7.66
C ALA A 99 1.10 -13.50 -6.42
N TRP A 100 0.76 -12.22 -6.59
CA TRP A 100 0.51 -11.29 -5.49
C TRP A 100 -0.92 -11.36 -4.95
N ASN A 101 -1.84 -12.04 -5.65
CA ASN A 101 -3.25 -12.19 -5.29
C ASN A 101 -3.95 -10.86 -4.98
N LEU A 102 -3.59 -9.78 -5.67
CA LEU A 102 -4.17 -8.44 -5.44
C LEU A 102 -5.56 -8.25 -6.04
N GLY A 103 -6.00 -9.18 -6.88
CA GLY A 103 -7.34 -9.20 -7.44
C GLY A 103 -8.11 -10.40 -6.90
N SER A 104 -9.08 -10.14 -6.02
CA SER A 104 -10.43 -10.74 -6.03
C SER A 104 -11.14 -10.53 -4.69
N LYS A 105 -12.12 -9.63 -4.68
CA LYS A 105 -13.53 -9.99 -4.49
C LYS A 105 -14.38 -9.02 -5.31
#